data_AF-A0A2J8JRT3-F1
#
_entry.id   AF-A0A2J8JRT3-F1
#
_cell.length_a   1.000
_cell.length_b   1.000
_cell.length_c   1.000
_cell.angle_alpha   90.00
_cell.angle_beta   90.00
_cell.angle_gamma   90.00
#
_symmetry.space_group_name_H-M   'P 1'
#
loop_
_entity.id
_entity.type
_entity.pdbx_description
1 polymer ?
#
loop_
_entity_poly.entity_id
_entity_poly.type
_entity_poly.pdbx_seq_one_letter_code
_entity_poly.pdbx_strand_id
1 'polypeptide(L)' 'MDSVRSGPFGQIFRPDNFVFGQSGAGNNWAKGHYTEGAELVDAVLDVVRKEAESCDCLQGFQLTHSLGGGTGSG' A
#
# COMPACT_ATOMS: atom_id res chain seq x y z
N MET A 1 9.39 5.87 -0.84
CA MET A 1 8.88 5.51 -2.18
C MET A 1 9.83 5.97 -3.28
N ASP A 2 10.43 7.15 -3.13
CA ASP A 2 11.35 7.73 -4.12
C ASP A 2 12.54 6.83 -4.45
N SER A 3 13.12 6.14 -3.46
CA SER A 3 14.22 5.19 -3.68
C SER A 3 13.84 3.99 -4.55
N VAL A 4 12.57 3.55 -4.52
CA VAL A 4 12.10 2.47 -5.40
C VAL A 4 11.97 2.99 -6.83
N ARG A 5 11.44 4.20 -7.00
CA ARG A 5 11.27 4.85 -8.31
C ARG A 5 12.60 5.18 -8.99
N SER A 6 13.60 5.59 -8.21
CA SER A 6 14.96 5.87 -8.73
C SER A 6 15.85 4.64 -8.84
N GLY A 7 15.42 3.49 -8.32
CA GLY A 7 16.17 2.24 -8.37
C GLY A 7 16.26 1.65 -9.79
N PRO A 8 17.14 0.66 -10.00
CA PRO A 8 17.38 0.05 -11.31
C PRO A 8 16.13 -0.58 -11.94
N PHE A 9 15.15 -0.97 -11.12
CA PHE A 9 13.89 -1.57 -11.54
C PHE A 9 12.68 -0.64 -11.39
N GLY A 10 12.88 0.63 -11.04
CA GLY A 10 11.80 1.56 -10.74
C GLY A 10 10.80 1.76 -11.88
N GLN A 11 11.27 1.64 -13.12
CA GLN A 11 10.47 1.83 -14.34
C GLN A 11 9.60 0.62 -14.72
N ILE A 12 9.76 -0.53 -14.04
CA ILE A 12 8.93 -1.72 -14.29
C ILE A 12 7.54 -1.56 -13.65
N PHE A 13 7.45 -0.75 -12.60
CA PHE A 13 6.20 -0.55 -11.85
C PHE A 13 5.38 0.60 -12.42
N ARG A 14 4.07 0.40 -12.56
CA ARG A 14 3.14 1.46 -12.98
C ARG A 14 3.08 2.57 -11.91
N PRO A 15 3.26 3.86 -12.30
CA PRO A 15 3.18 4.98 -11.37
C PRO A 15 1.86 5.04 -10.57
N ASP A 16 0.75 4.61 -11.19
CA ASP A 16 -0.59 4.66 -10.60
C ASP A 16 -0.80 3.66 -9.45
N ASN A 17 0.04 2.61 -9.37
CA ASN A 17 -0.07 1.57 -8.34
C ASN A 17 0.69 1.96 -7.05
N PHE A 18 1.30 3.14 -7.03
CA PHE A 18 1.99 3.68 -5.87
C PHE A 18 1.06 4.59 -5.06
N VAL A 19 0.53 4.06 -3.95
CA VAL A 19 -0.29 4.82 -2.99
C VAL A 19 0.53 5.16 -1.73
N PHE A 20 0.49 6.42 -1.28
CA PHE A 20 1.23 6.89 -0.10
C PHE A 20 0.49 8.03 0.60
N GLY A 21 0.57 8.07 1.93
CA GLY A 21 0.11 9.19 2.75
C GLY A 21 1.22 10.22 3.00
N GLN A 22 0.84 11.40 3.49
CA GLN A 22 1.78 12.45 3.91
C GLN A 22 2.33 12.22 5.33
N SER A 23 1.63 11.41 6.14
CA SER A 23 1.93 11.13 7.54
C SER A 23 2.13 9.62 7.76
N GLY A 24 3.00 9.28 8.70
CA GLY A 24 3.27 7.90 9.11
C GLY A 24 2.55 7.53 10.41
N ALA A 25 2.43 6.23 10.66
CA ALA A 25 1.82 5.72 11.89
C ALA A 25 2.75 5.86 13.12
N GLY A 26 4.04 6.18 12.94
CA GLY A 26 4.96 6.46 14.04
C GLY A 26 5.12 5.32 15.05
N ASN A 27 5.23 4.07 14.58
CA ASN A 27 5.27 2.86 15.41
C ASN A 27 4.06 2.65 16.35
N ASN A 28 2.92 3.26 16.03
CA ASN A 28 1.68 3.07 16.76
C ASN A 28 0.66 2.32 15.89
N TRP A 29 0.30 1.11 16.31
CA TRP A 29 -0.69 0.28 15.64
C TRP A 29 -2.07 0.96 15.54
N ALA A 30 -2.55 1.57 16.64
CA ALA A 30 -3.86 2.22 16.65
C ALA A 30 -3.92 3.41 15.69
N LYS A 31 -2.80 4.12 15.53
CA LYS A 31 -2.67 5.22 14.56
C LYS A 31 -2.69 4.68 13.12
N GLY A 32 -2.01 3.57 12.87
CA GLY A 32 -2.05 2.88 11.58
C GLY A 32 -3.46 2.39 11.25
N HIS A 33 -4.11 1.71 12.18
CA HIS A 33 -5.37 1.03 11.92
C HIS A 33 -6.60 1.93 11.93
N TYR A 34 -6.71 2.82 12.92
CA TYR A 34 -7.96 3.56 13.15
C TYR A 34 -7.97 4.99 12.62
N THR A 35 -6.80 5.61 12.39
CA THR A 35 -6.75 7.03 11.98
C THR A 35 -6.06 7.20 10.64
N GLU A 36 -4.74 7.11 10.57
CA GLU A 36 -3.97 7.49 9.38
C GLU A 36 -4.14 6.47 8.25
N GLY A 37 -4.21 5.17 8.56
CA GLY A 37 -4.48 4.15 7.55
C GLY A 37 -5.94 4.15 7.10
N ALA A 38 -6.87 4.55 7.96
CA ALA A 38 -8.28 4.68 7.60
C ALA A 38 -8.51 5.80 6.57
N GLU A 39 -7.70 6.86 6.57
CA GLU A 39 -7.76 7.89 5.53
C GLU A 39 -7.17 7.41 4.19
N LEU A 40 -6.26 6.43 4.20
CA LEU A 40 -5.56 5.95 3.00
C LEU A 40 -6.22 4.70 2.38
N VAL A 41 -6.97 3.93 3.15
CA VAL A 41 -7.48 2.61 2.75
C VAL A 41 -8.37 2.67 1.50
N ASP A 42 -9.21 3.69 1.37
CA ASP A 42 -10.13 3.81 0.23
C ASP A 42 -9.35 3.97 -1.09
N ALA A 43 -8.28 4.76 -1.09
CA ALA A 43 -7.41 4.92 -2.26
C ALA A 43 -6.69 3.61 -2.62
N VAL A 44 -6.25 2.84 -1.62
CA VAL A 44 -5.63 1.52 -1.84
C VAL A 44 -6.66 0.54 -2.42
N LEU A 45 -7.87 0.50 -1.86
CA LEU A 45 -8.93 -0.40 -2.31
C LEU A 45 -9.36 -0.13 -3.75
N ASP A 46 -9.39 1.14 -4.17
CA ASP A 46 -9.71 1.50 -5.55
C ASP A 46 -8.64 1.04 -6.54
N VAL A 47 -7.35 1.12 -6.18
CA VAL A 47 -6.25 0.60 -7.01
C VAL A 47 -6.32 -0.93 -7.08
N VAL A 48 -6.51 -1.60 -5.94
CA VAL A 48 -6.65 -3.07 -5.88
C VAL A 48 -7.84 -3.53 -6.72
N ARG A 49 -8.98 -2.81 -6.67
CA ARG A 49 -10.16 -3.12 -7.50
C ARG A 49 -9.83 -3.06 -8.99
N LYS A 50 -9.18 -1.99 -9.46
CA LYS A 50 -8.81 -1.83 -10.88
C LYS A 50 -7.90 -2.96 -11.36
N GLU A 51 -6.91 -3.36 -10.56
CA GLU A 51 -6.01 -4.45 -10.90
C GLU A 51 -6.73 -5.81 -10.86
N ALA A 52 -7.65 -6.02 -9.91
CA ALA A 52 -8.49 -7.22 -9.84
C ALA A 52 -9.42 -7.35 -11.06
N GLU A 53 -10.04 -6.25 -11.51
CA GLU A 53 -10.89 -6.21 -12.70
C GLU A 53 -10.12 -6.49 -14.00
N SER A 54 -8.80 -6.29 -14.00
CA SER A 54 -7.94 -6.62 -15.14
C SER A 54 -7.60 -8.11 -15.25
N CYS A 55 -7.94 -8.92 -14.23
CA CYS A 55 -7.69 -10.35 -14.19
C CYS A 55 -8.93 -11.15 -14.62
N ASP A 56 -8.76 -12.17 -15.46
CA ASP A 56 -9.87 -13.06 -15.85
C ASP A 56 -10.41 -13.89 -14.68
N CYS A 57 -9.53 -14.33 -13.77
CA CYS A 57 -9.88 -15.12 -12.59
C CYS A 57 -8.85 -14.91 -11.47
N LEU A 58 -9.09 -13.92 -10.61
CA LEU A 58 -8.23 -13.61 -9.47
C LEU A 58 -8.33 -14.72 -8.40
N GLN A 59 -7.18 -15.27 -7.99
CA GLN A 59 -7.12 -16.36 -6.99
C GLN A 59 -6.84 -15.88 -5.56
N GLY A 60 -6.24 -14.70 -5.39
CA GLY A 60 -5.90 -14.16 -4.09
C GLY A 60 -4.78 -13.13 -4.16
N PHE A 61 -4.29 -12.73 -2.98
CA PHE A 61 -3.27 -11.70 -2.81
C PHE A 61 -2.09 -12.22 -2.00
N GLN A 62 -0.90 -11.75 -2.32
CA GLN A 62 0.28 -11.89 -1.47
C GLN A 62 0.52 -10.56 -0.75
N LEU A 63 0.59 -10.61 0.57
CA LEU A 63 0.80 -9.44 1.43
C LEU A 63 2.18 -9.52 2.05
N THR A 64 2.95 -8.44 1.95
CA THR A 64 4.26 -8.30 2.61
C THR A 64 4.21 -7.08 3.51
N HIS A 65 4.32 -7.29 4.81
CA HIS A 65 4.24 -6.24 5.82
C HIS A 65 5.08 -6.61 7.05
N SER A 66 5.42 -5.60 7.86
CA SER A 66 6.12 -5.82 9.13
C SER A 66 5.12 -5.94 10.29
N LEU A 67 5.42 -6.79 11.27
CA LEU A 67 4.57 -6.96 12.46
C LEU A 67 4.87 -5.95 13.57
N GLY A 68 6.10 -5.44 13.66
CA GLY A 68 6.52 -4.55 14.75
C GLY A 68 6.27 -3.05 14.50
N GLY A 69 6.08 -2.64 13.24
CA GLY A 69 5.88 -1.24 12.88
C GLY A 69 4.40 -0.86 12.82
N GLY A 70 4.07 0.40 13.12
CA GLY A 70 2.67 0.87 13.18
C GLY A 70 1.93 0.85 11.83
N THR A 71 2.63 1.16 10.73
CA THR A 71 2.04 1.16 9.38
C THR A 71 1.96 -0.24 8.78
N GLY A 72 2.88 -1.13 9.14
CA GLY A 72 2.85 -2.50 8.65
C GLY A 72 1.82 -3.36 9.39
N SER A 73 1.66 -3.14 10.69
CA SER A 73 0.79 -3.95 11.54
C SER A 73 -0.65 -3.44 11.65
N GLY A 74 -0.86 -2.13 11.50
CA GLY A 74 -2.16 -1.46 11.57
C GLY A 74 -2.84 -1.42 10.22
#